data_AF-X1D9I8-F1
#
_entry.id   AF-X1D9I8-F1
#
_cell.length_a   1.000
_cell.length_b   1.000
_cell.length_c   1.000
_cell.angle_alpha   90.00
_cell.angle_beta   90.00
_cell.angle_gamma   90.00
#
_symmetry.space_group_name_H-M   'P 1'
#
loop_
_entity.id
_entity.type
_entity.pdbx_description
1 polymer ?
#
loop_
_entity_poly.entity_id
_entity_poly.type
_entity_poly.pdbx_seq_one_letter_code
_entity_poly.pdbx_strand_id
1 'polypeptide(L)'
;SNHEKLTTVYDIPDPENQQSTGTILKEQINADGQLDEEWGVPLFSDSTTDAGGSITDLSNLYLKHNNTHLFIGFGFGAGEWKGDDVHFCVALDVKDGGTRQDPGLHPKVMWAGKNLPDHLVYLQTDSESIFSDKIVQGTLNTYNSSIDDWNSGVTITENNFAVSSELNFAELILPLSSIDLSSGGNFSIMIFSTEKGKPAAADSIPDDQYTDGSGNEDSWLTINTYLNLTIEDTGEV
;
A
#
# COMPACT_ATOMS: atom_id res chain seq x y z
N SER A 1 -26.31 2.07 -33.46
CA SER A 1 -25.36 0.94 -33.46
C SER A 1 -25.19 0.50 -32.02
N ASN A 2 -25.39 -0.78 -31.73
CA ASN A 2 -25.12 -1.34 -30.42
C ASN A 2 -23.60 -1.34 -30.22
N HIS A 3 -23.10 -0.52 -29.30
CA HIS A 3 -21.76 -0.70 -28.76
C HIS A 3 -21.85 -1.80 -27.69
N GLU A 4 -21.65 -3.04 -28.13
CA GLU A 4 -21.26 -4.10 -27.21
C GLU A 4 -19.94 -3.67 -26.56
N LYS A 5 -20.00 -3.32 -25.28
CA LYS A 5 -18.83 -3.15 -24.42
C LYS A 5 -18.18 -4.54 -24.38
N LEU A 6 -17.09 -4.72 -25.12
CA LEU A 6 -16.22 -5.89 -25.01
C LEU A 6 -15.64 -5.89 -23.60
N THR A 7 -16.30 -6.55 -22.67
CA THR A 7 -15.68 -7.02 -21.42
C THR A 7 -14.73 -8.14 -21.82
N THR A 8 -13.50 -7.77 -22.17
CA THR A 8 -12.41 -8.73 -22.25
C THR A 8 -12.17 -9.22 -20.83
N VAL A 9 -12.79 -10.36 -20.48
CA VAL A 9 -12.45 -11.12 -19.28
C VAL A 9 -11.07 -11.70 -19.58
N TYR A 10 -10.02 -11.01 -19.15
CA TYR A 10 -8.69 -11.61 -19.10
C TYR A 10 -8.76 -12.72 -18.05
N ASP A 11 -8.43 -13.94 -18.44
CA ASP A 11 -8.15 -15.03 -17.51
C ASP A 11 -7.01 -14.54 -16.60
N ILE A 12 -7.37 -14.09 -15.40
CA ILE A 12 -6.44 -13.74 -14.34
C ILE A 12 -5.73 -15.06 -13.98
N PRO A 13 -4.39 -15.14 -14.09
CA PRO A 13 -3.68 -16.35 -13.72
C PRO A 13 -4.03 -16.73 -12.28
N ASP A 14 -4.29 -18.02 -12.09
CA ASP A 14 -4.66 -18.60 -10.80
C ASP A 14 -3.57 -18.27 -9.75
N PRO A 15 -3.88 -17.44 -8.74
CA PRO A 15 -2.87 -16.92 -7.81
C PRO A 15 -2.34 -17.96 -6.81
N GLU A 16 -2.81 -19.21 -6.85
CA GLU A 16 -2.44 -20.27 -5.90
C GLU A 16 -0.94 -20.65 -5.88
N ASN A 17 -0.07 -20.07 -6.73
CA ASN A 17 1.35 -20.46 -6.82
C ASN A 17 2.39 -19.35 -6.55
N GLN A 18 2.02 -18.16 -6.08
CA GLN A 18 2.99 -17.13 -5.64
C GLN A 18 2.74 -16.72 -4.19
N GLN A 19 2.80 -17.69 -3.28
CA GLN A 19 2.91 -17.37 -1.86
C GLN A 19 4.33 -16.92 -1.55
N SER A 20 4.49 -15.63 -1.26
CA SER A 20 5.70 -15.12 -0.65
C SER A 20 5.51 -15.06 0.88
N THR A 21 6.54 -15.43 1.64
CA THR A 21 6.51 -15.34 3.10
C THR A 21 7.19 -14.05 3.53
N GLY A 22 6.50 -13.22 4.31
CA GLY A 22 7.17 -12.16 5.06
C GLY A 22 8.27 -12.76 5.92
N THR A 23 9.45 -12.12 5.99
CA THR A 23 10.53 -12.62 6.83
C THR A 23 10.33 -12.17 8.27
N ILE A 24 10.43 -13.09 9.23
CA ILE A 24 10.40 -12.78 10.66
C ILE A 24 11.61 -11.93 11.03
N LEU A 25 11.36 -10.76 11.63
CA LEU A 25 12.38 -9.91 12.20
C LEU A 25 12.80 -10.39 13.58
N LYS A 26 14.12 -10.45 13.80
CA LYS A 26 14.71 -10.72 15.11
C LYS A 26 14.97 -9.44 15.91
N GLU A 27 15.13 -8.31 15.22
CA GLU A 27 15.37 -6.99 15.79
C GLU A 27 14.32 -6.02 15.25
N GLN A 28 13.89 -5.08 16.09
CA GLN A 28 12.81 -4.16 15.76
C GLN A 28 13.31 -3.04 14.82
N ILE A 29 12.60 -2.83 13.72
CA ILE A 29 12.77 -1.65 12.86
C ILE A 29 11.99 -0.49 13.48
N ASN A 30 12.59 0.71 13.48
CA ASN A 30 11.89 1.93 13.87
C ASN A 30 11.42 2.64 12.60
N ALA A 31 10.27 3.30 12.64
CA ALA A 31 9.85 4.16 11.53
C ALA A 31 10.63 5.48 11.64
N ASP A 32 11.77 5.58 10.98
CA ASP A 32 12.61 6.78 10.96
C ASP A 32 13.06 7.20 9.55
N GLY A 33 12.62 6.47 8.53
CA GLY A 33 12.85 6.76 7.13
C GLY A 33 14.21 6.27 6.64
N GLN A 34 14.94 5.48 7.44
CA GLN A 34 16.22 4.89 7.05
C GLN A 34 16.02 3.53 6.37
N LEU A 35 16.87 3.22 5.39
CA LEU A 35 16.95 1.86 4.86
C LEU A 35 17.96 1.05 5.68
N ASP A 36 17.53 0.63 6.86
CA ASP A 36 18.28 -0.22 7.78
C ASP A 36 18.68 -1.58 7.16
N GLU A 37 19.76 -2.19 7.65
CA GLU A 37 20.25 -3.49 7.15
C GLU A 37 19.21 -4.61 7.33
N GLU A 38 18.35 -4.48 8.34
CA GLU A 38 17.26 -5.38 8.73
C GLU A 38 16.21 -5.56 7.62
N TRP A 39 16.02 -4.55 6.76
CA TRP A 39 15.15 -4.67 5.60
C TRP A 39 15.66 -5.70 4.59
N GLY A 40 16.98 -5.84 4.46
CA GLY A 40 17.60 -6.76 3.51
C GLY A 40 17.23 -6.46 2.06
N VAL A 41 16.85 -7.49 1.31
CA VAL A 41 16.42 -7.34 -0.10
C VAL A 41 14.92 -7.08 -0.20
N PRO A 42 14.47 -6.29 -1.20
CA PRO A 42 13.05 -6.07 -1.43
C PRO A 42 12.35 -7.37 -1.82
N LEU A 43 11.08 -7.46 -1.44
CA LEU A 43 10.20 -8.56 -1.78
C LEU A 43 9.71 -8.46 -3.23
N PHE A 44 9.44 -7.24 -3.68
CA PHE A 44 9.13 -6.91 -5.07
C PHE A 44 9.93 -5.69 -5.48
N SER A 45 10.30 -5.65 -6.75
CA SER A 45 10.95 -4.51 -7.37
C SER A 45 10.26 -4.24 -8.70
N ASP A 46 9.80 -3.02 -8.87
CA ASP A 46 9.44 -2.42 -10.13
C ASP A 46 10.52 -1.41 -10.57
N SER A 47 10.66 -1.25 -11.89
CA SER A 47 11.62 -0.33 -12.49
C SER A 47 11.02 1.06 -12.63
N THR A 48 11.57 2.03 -11.89
CA THR A 48 11.12 3.44 -11.83
C THR A 48 11.27 4.27 -13.11
N THR A 49 10.84 3.73 -14.24
CA THR A 49 11.11 4.28 -15.58
C THR A 49 9.84 4.46 -16.40
N ASP A 50 8.70 3.98 -15.93
CA ASP A 50 7.41 4.09 -16.60
C ASP A 50 6.70 5.42 -16.26
N ALA A 51 6.86 5.96 -15.05
CA ALA A 51 6.37 7.28 -14.64
C ALA A 51 7.40 8.41 -14.83
N GLY A 52 8.50 8.14 -15.55
CA GLY A 52 9.52 9.15 -15.89
C GLY A 52 10.36 9.62 -14.69
N GLY A 53 10.44 8.82 -13.63
CA GLY A 53 11.13 9.18 -12.39
C GLY A 53 10.38 10.23 -11.57
N SER A 54 9.05 10.19 -11.60
CA SER A 54 8.20 11.06 -10.79
C SER A 54 8.28 10.70 -9.30
N ILE A 55 7.97 11.64 -8.41
CA ILE A 55 7.88 11.37 -6.95
C ILE A 55 6.75 10.39 -6.58
N THR A 56 5.84 10.11 -7.51
CA THR A 56 4.78 9.11 -7.36
C THR A 56 5.17 7.73 -7.88
N ASP A 57 6.25 7.62 -8.64
CA ASP A 57 6.76 6.35 -9.16
C ASP A 57 7.18 5.45 -7.97
N LEU A 58 6.70 4.21 -7.86
CA LEU A 58 6.94 3.27 -6.78
C LEU A 58 7.90 2.17 -7.25
N SER A 59 8.88 1.83 -6.43
CA SER A 59 10.02 1.01 -6.90
C SER A 59 10.19 -0.31 -6.19
N ASN A 60 10.20 -0.31 -4.87
CA ASN A 60 10.57 -1.47 -4.08
C ASN A 60 9.51 -1.66 -3.02
N LEU A 61 9.10 -2.89 -2.79
CA LEU A 61 8.28 -3.26 -1.64
C LEU A 61 9.09 -4.17 -0.75
N TYR A 62 9.32 -3.72 0.47
CA TYR A 62 9.90 -4.48 1.56
C TYR A 62 8.78 -4.86 2.52
N LEU A 63 8.76 -6.12 2.93
CA LEU A 63 7.83 -6.58 3.94
C LEU A 63 8.53 -7.44 4.97
N LYS A 64 8.31 -7.10 6.23
CA LYS A 64 8.76 -7.85 7.39
C LYS A 64 7.67 -7.91 8.43
N HIS A 65 7.76 -8.84 9.37
CA HIS A 65 6.87 -8.86 10.53
C HIS A 65 7.59 -9.39 11.76
N ASN A 66 7.02 -9.11 12.91
CA ASN A 66 7.28 -9.87 14.13
C ASN A 66 5.93 -10.37 14.70
N ASN A 67 5.91 -10.92 15.90
CA ASN A 67 4.69 -11.48 16.50
C ASN A 67 3.60 -10.43 16.82
N THR A 68 3.89 -9.14 16.67
CA THR A 68 3.02 -8.04 17.11
C THR A 68 2.81 -6.96 16.05
N HIS A 69 3.73 -6.82 15.09
CA HIS A 69 3.73 -5.75 14.09
C HIS A 69 4.07 -6.27 12.70
N LEU A 70 3.45 -5.64 11.70
CA LEU A 70 3.83 -5.68 10.30
C LEU A 70 4.66 -4.43 9.98
N PHE A 71 5.78 -4.62 9.31
CA PHE A 71 6.67 -3.55 8.86
C PHE A 71 6.67 -3.55 7.33
N ILE A 72 6.32 -2.40 6.76
CA ILE A 72 6.16 -2.19 5.33
C ILE A 72 7.10 -1.07 4.94
N GLY A 73 8.08 -1.36 4.11
CA GLY A 73 8.99 -0.37 3.54
C GLY A 73 8.73 -0.26 2.05
N PHE A 74 8.80 0.93 1.48
CA PHE A 74 8.73 1.06 0.03
C PHE A 74 9.53 2.24 -0.50
N GLY A 75 10.15 2.03 -1.66
CA GLY A 75 10.89 3.07 -2.36
C GLY A 75 9.99 3.81 -3.33
N PHE A 76 10.31 5.08 -3.59
CA PHE A 76 9.63 5.91 -4.59
C PHE A 76 10.65 6.65 -5.47
N GLY A 77 10.17 7.28 -6.55
CA GLY A 77 11.01 7.98 -7.53
C GLY A 77 11.60 9.28 -6.99
N ALA A 78 12.78 9.63 -7.50
CA ALA A 78 13.51 10.82 -7.07
C ALA A 78 12.94 12.09 -7.72
N GLY A 79 12.58 13.09 -6.91
CA GLY A 79 12.13 14.38 -7.41
C GLY A 79 11.99 15.43 -6.32
N GLU A 80 11.92 16.70 -6.71
CA GLU A 80 11.67 17.78 -5.77
C GLU A 80 10.19 17.77 -5.36
N TRP A 81 9.92 17.80 -4.06
CA TRP A 81 8.58 17.92 -3.48
C TRP A 81 8.12 19.38 -3.62
N LYS A 82 7.99 19.84 -4.86
CA LYS A 82 7.62 21.22 -5.17
C LYS A 82 6.14 21.30 -5.51
N GLY A 83 5.34 21.43 -4.45
CA GLY A 83 3.99 22.00 -4.54
C GLY A 83 2.85 21.00 -4.70
N ASP A 84 3.14 19.71 -4.88
CA ASP A 84 2.12 18.67 -4.99
C ASP A 84 2.39 17.59 -3.93
N ASP A 85 1.59 17.56 -2.85
CA ASP A 85 1.69 16.53 -1.82
C ASP A 85 1.47 15.16 -2.47
N VAL A 86 2.26 14.18 -2.08
CA VAL A 86 2.03 12.79 -2.48
C VAL A 86 1.20 12.11 -1.40
N HIS A 87 0.16 11.41 -1.83
CA HIS A 87 -0.58 10.50 -0.98
C HIS A 87 -0.13 9.09 -1.33
N PHE A 88 0.46 8.39 -0.37
CA PHE A 88 0.64 6.95 -0.46
C PHE A 88 -0.56 6.27 0.19
N CYS A 89 -0.99 5.16 -0.40
CA CYS A 89 -2.01 4.33 0.19
C CYS A 89 -1.55 2.87 0.19
N VAL A 90 -1.64 2.23 1.35
CA VAL A 90 -1.42 0.80 1.51
C VAL A 90 -2.77 0.12 1.63
N ALA A 91 -3.09 -0.73 0.67
CA ALA A 91 -4.29 -1.54 0.65
C ALA A 91 -3.99 -2.97 1.06
N LEU A 92 -4.78 -3.46 2.02
CA LEU A 92 -4.69 -4.83 2.52
C LEU A 92 -6.03 -5.53 2.34
N ASP A 93 -5.97 -6.77 1.89
CA ASP A 93 -7.06 -7.73 1.96
C ASP A 93 -6.64 -8.86 2.89
N VAL A 94 -7.13 -8.82 4.14
CA VAL A 94 -6.81 -9.81 5.18
C VAL A 94 -7.93 -10.83 5.39
N LYS A 95 -9.13 -10.57 4.84
CA LYS A 95 -10.30 -11.45 4.99
C LYS A 95 -11.32 -11.23 3.89
N ASP A 96 -12.12 -12.26 3.65
CA ASP A 96 -13.25 -12.18 2.74
C ASP A 96 -14.21 -11.03 3.11
N GLY A 97 -14.58 -10.24 2.11
CA GLY A 97 -15.63 -9.22 2.24
C GLY A 97 -15.17 -7.77 2.28
N GLY A 98 -14.04 -7.43 1.65
CA GLY A 98 -13.65 -6.05 1.33
C GLY A 98 -14.54 -5.37 0.27
N THR A 99 -14.14 -4.17 -0.18
CA THR A 99 -14.96 -3.34 -1.09
C THR A 99 -14.20 -2.80 -2.31
N ARG A 100 -14.94 -2.50 -3.38
CA ARG A 100 -14.41 -1.85 -4.58
C ARG A 100 -14.23 -0.34 -4.42
N GLN A 101 -14.86 0.24 -3.40
CA GLN A 101 -14.95 1.69 -3.23
C GLN A 101 -13.88 2.18 -2.26
N ASP A 102 -13.14 3.21 -2.68
CA ASP A 102 -12.33 4.02 -1.78
C ASP A 102 -13.24 4.81 -0.79
N PRO A 103 -12.81 5.08 0.47
CA PRO A 103 -13.50 5.92 1.47
C PRO A 103 -13.70 7.39 1.06
N GLY A 104 -13.48 7.73 -0.22
CA GLY A 104 -13.78 9.03 -0.81
C GLY A 104 -12.61 9.99 -0.81
N LEU A 105 -11.39 9.52 -0.48
CA LEU A 105 -10.17 10.30 -0.60
C LEU A 105 -9.67 10.32 -2.05
N HIS A 106 -9.91 9.24 -2.79
CA HIS A 106 -9.49 9.06 -4.18
C HIS A 106 -10.65 8.50 -5.01
N PRO A 107 -11.66 9.32 -5.35
CA PRO A 107 -12.94 8.85 -5.89
C PRO A 107 -12.88 8.23 -7.29
N LYS A 108 -11.73 8.24 -7.98
CA LYS A 108 -11.52 7.51 -9.23
C LYS A 108 -10.56 6.31 -9.08
N VAL A 109 -10.17 5.96 -7.87
CA VAL A 109 -9.47 4.70 -7.58
C VAL A 109 -10.51 3.64 -7.24
N MET A 110 -10.51 2.55 -8.00
CA MET A 110 -11.45 1.45 -7.88
C MET A 110 -10.70 0.12 -7.79
N TRP A 111 -11.19 -0.80 -6.96
CA TRP A 111 -10.59 -2.13 -6.84
C TRP A 111 -11.27 -3.14 -7.77
N ALA A 112 -10.47 -3.86 -8.54
CA ALA A 112 -10.83 -4.93 -9.45
C ALA A 112 -10.54 -6.31 -8.83
N GLY A 113 -11.07 -7.37 -9.46
CA GLY A 113 -10.81 -8.75 -9.02
C GLY A 113 -11.68 -9.23 -7.85
N LYS A 114 -11.23 -10.32 -7.21
CA LYS A 114 -11.86 -10.98 -6.07
C LYS A 114 -11.30 -10.53 -4.72
N ASN A 115 -10.02 -10.18 -4.70
CA ASN A 115 -9.33 -9.71 -3.50
C ASN A 115 -9.58 -8.22 -3.39
N LEU A 116 -10.51 -7.85 -2.52
CA LEU A 116 -10.92 -6.47 -2.33
C LEU A 116 -10.40 -6.02 -0.98
N PRO A 117 -9.85 -4.80 -0.86
CA PRO A 117 -9.30 -4.36 0.40
C PRO A 117 -10.37 -4.25 1.47
N ASP A 118 -10.01 -4.69 2.67
CA ASP A 118 -10.78 -4.47 3.89
C ASP A 118 -10.05 -3.53 4.86
N HIS A 119 -8.78 -3.21 4.59
CA HIS A 119 -8.05 -2.11 5.24
C HIS A 119 -7.36 -1.21 4.22
N LEU A 120 -7.43 0.10 4.42
CA LEU A 120 -6.72 1.11 3.64
C LEU A 120 -5.99 2.08 4.59
N VAL A 121 -4.68 2.14 4.48
CA VAL A 121 -3.85 3.11 5.20
C VAL A 121 -3.52 4.25 4.25
N TYR A 122 -3.97 5.46 4.55
CA TYR A 122 -3.56 6.67 3.83
C TYR A 122 -2.44 7.36 4.58
N LEU A 123 -1.48 7.84 3.81
CA LEU A 123 -0.28 8.49 4.27
C LEU A 123 -0.12 9.76 3.44
N GLN A 124 -0.29 10.91 4.09
CA GLN A 124 -0.26 12.22 3.43
C GLN A 124 1.00 12.98 3.81
N THR A 125 1.76 13.36 2.80
CA THR A 125 2.95 14.18 2.95
C THR A 125 2.62 15.64 3.26
N ASP A 126 3.56 16.37 3.86
CA ASP A 126 3.37 17.80 4.15
C ASP A 126 3.44 18.69 2.91
N SER A 127 2.36 19.40 2.61
CA SER A 127 2.32 20.48 1.61
C SER A 127 3.22 21.67 1.93
N GLU A 128 3.51 21.93 3.20
CA GLU A 128 4.10 23.19 3.63
C GLU A 128 5.62 23.18 3.62
N SER A 129 6.24 22.01 3.43
CA SER A 129 7.69 21.88 3.42
C SER A 129 8.17 21.26 2.12
N ILE A 130 8.78 22.12 1.30
CA ILE A 130 9.49 21.79 0.04
C ILE A 130 10.62 20.76 0.20
N PHE A 131 10.89 20.30 1.43
CA PHE A 131 11.92 19.32 1.81
C PHE A 131 11.45 18.36 2.91
N SER A 132 10.16 18.27 3.27
CA SER A 132 9.85 17.50 4.49
C SER A 132 9.87 16.00 4.25
N ASP A 133 10.85 15.40 4.88
CA ASP A 133 10.89 14.02 5.40
C ASP A 133 9.76 13.74 6.43
N LYS A 134 8.68 14.53 6.43
CA LYS A 134 7.61 14.48 7.42
C LYS A 134 6.26 14.33 6.75
N ILE A 135 5.52 13.33 7.22
CA ILE A 135 4.10 13.19 6.96
C ILE A 135 3.30 14.03 7.95
N VAL A 136 2.25 14.67 7.46
CA VAL A 136 1.34 15.50 8.26
C VAL A 136 0.27 14.66 8.91
N GLN A 137 -0.16 13.61 8.20
CA GLN A 137 -1.30 12.82 8.62
C GLN A 137 -1.27 11.44 7.99
N GLY A 138 -1.52 10.41 8.79
CA GLY A 138 -1.92 9.12 8.26
C GLY A 138 -3.16 8.59 8.97
N THR A 139 -3.95 7.78 8.26
CA THR A 139 -5.18 7.18 8.77
C THR A 139 -5.29 5.73 8.28
N LEU A 140 -5.51 4.80 9.21
CA LEU A 140 -5.98 3.46 8.88
C LEU A 140 -7.50 3.48 8.80
N ASN A 141 -8.10 3.01 7.72
CA ASN A 141 -9.54 2.84 7.56
C ASN A 141 -9.84 1.36 7.40
N THR A 142 -10.93 0.91 8.01
CA THR A 142 -11.35 -0.50 7.98
C THR A 142 -12.76 -0.61 7.42
N TYR A 143 -12.94 -1.46 6.42
CA TYR A 143 -14.25 -1.67 5.82
C TYR A 143 -15.13 -2.51 6.72
N ASN A 144 -16.39 -2.08 6.86
CA ASN A 144 -17.41 -2.75 7.65
C ASN A 144 -18.51 -3.29 6.75
N SER A 145 -18.37 -4.55 6.35
CA SER A 145 -19.31 -5.25 5.47
C SER A 145 -20.74 -5.38 6.06
N SER A 146 -20.91 -5.20 7.37
CA SER A 146 -22.25 -5.24 7.99
C SER A 146 -23.10 -4.01 7.69
N ILE A 147 -22.46 -2.87 7.38
CA ILE A 147 -23.12 -1.61 7.04
C ILE A 147 -22.76 -1.09 5.64
N ASP A 148 -21.92 -1.83 4.91
CA ASP A 148 -21.42 -1.47 3.59
C ASP A 148 -20.74 -0.10 3.56
N ASP A 149 -19.90 0.19 4.57
CA ASP A 149 -19.24 1.48 4.72
C ASP A 149 -17.86 1.35 5.40
N TRP A 150 -17.05 2.39 5.28
CA TRP A 150 -15.75 2.51 5.94
C TRP A 150 -15.91 3.04 7.35
N ASN A 151 -15.33 2.33 8.32
CA ASN A 151 -15.06 2.91 9.62
C ASN A 151 -13.80 3.77 9.50
N SER A 152 -13.96 5.09 9.63
CA SER A 152 -12.81 6.01 9.75
C SER A 152 -11.99 5.62 10.97
N GLY A 153 -10.72 5.27 10.77
CA GLY A 153 -9.97 4.59 11.82
C GLY A 153 -8.86 5.39 12.46
N VAL A 154 -7.80 4.68 12.83
CA VAL A 154 -6.77 5.11 13.77
C VAL A 154 -5.80 6.08 13.11
N THR A 155 -5.45 7.15 13.82
CA THR A 155 -4.40 8.08 13.39
C THR A 155 -3.04 7.38 13.41
N ILE A 156 -2.37 7.36 12.27
CA ILE A 156 -0.97 6.96 12.14
C ILE A 156 -0.10 8.16 12.52
N THR A 157 0.87 7.93 13.40
CA THR A 157 1.75 8.97 13.95
C THR A 157 3.17 8.80 13.45
N GLU A 158 4.04 9.76 13.77
CA GLU A 158 5.49 9.68 13.48
C GLU A 158 6.19 8.46 14.09
N ASN A 159 5.60 7.80 15.10
CA ASN A 159 6.16 6.55 15.65
C ASN A 159 5.86 5.32 14.78
N ASN A 160 4.91 5.44 13.85
CA ASN A 160 4.44 4.36 13.01
C ASN A 160 4.79 4.59 11.55
N PHE A 161 5.19 5.81 11.18
CA PHE A 161 5.44 6.13 9.80
C PHE A 161 6.52 7.20 9.67
N ALA A 162 7.44 7.00 8.73
CA ALA A 162 8.45 7.97 8.36
C ALA A 162 8.75 7.90 6.86
N VAL A 163 9.24 9.01 6.31
CA VAL A 163 9.72 9.13 4.92
C VAL A 163 11.07 9.81 4.95
N SER A 164 11.98 9.37 4.07
CA SER A 164 13.19 10.09 3.73
C SER A 164 13.15 10.49 2.27
N SER A 165 13.12 11.80 2.01
CA SER A 165 13.21 12.32 0.65
C SER A 165 14.62 12.16 0.06
N GLU A 166 15.66 12.14 0.91
CA GLU A 166 17.04 11.89 0.49
C GLU A 166 17.23 10.46 -0.02
N LEU A 167 16.61 9.49 0.65
CA LEU A 167 16.69 8.07 0.30
C LEU A 167 15.58 7.63 -0.67
N ASN A 168 14.59 8.49 -0.92
CA ASN A 168 13.34 8.17 -1.62
C ASN A 168 12.68 6.91 -1.06
N PHE A 169 12.54 6.86 0.26
CA PHE A 169 12.07 5.69 0.99
C PHE A 169 11.04 6.06 2.03
N ALA A 170 10.05 5.20 2.21
CA ALA A 170 8.97 5.33 3.17
C ALA A 170 8.83 4.05 3.99
N GLU A 171 8.47 4.18 5.25
CA GLU A 171 8.30 3.08 6.18
C GLU A 171 7.01 3.22 6.96
N LEU A 172 6.30 2.12 7.13
CA LEU A 172 5.06 2.02 7.89
C LEU A 172 5.12 0.81 8.82
N ILE A 173 4.75 1.02 10.08
CA ILE A 173 4.65 0.01 11.12
C ILE A 173 3.19 -0.07 11.58
N LEU A 174 2.57 -1.22 11.35
CA LEU A 174 1.19 -1.50 11.74
C LEU A 174 1.15 -2.57 12.83
N PRO A 175 0.50 -2.30 13.98
CA PRO A 175 0.18 -3.36 14.93
C PRO A 175 -0.72 -4.40 14.26
N LEU A 176 -0.38 -5.69 14.37
CA LEU A 176 -1.16 -6.76 13.74
C LEU A 176 -2.59 -6.84 14.26
N SER A 177 -2.83 -6.39 15.50
CA SER A 177 -4.18 -6.28 16.08
C SER A 177 -5.04 -5.19 15.45
N SER A 178 -4.44 -4.20 14.79
CA SER A 178 -5.20 -3.14 14.10
C SER A 178 -5.71 -3.57 12.72
N ILE A 179 -5.15 -4.64 12.16
CA ILE A 179 -5.43 -5.14 10.81
C ILE A 179 -5.85 -6.62 10.82
N ASP A 180 -6.44 -7.10 11.92
CA ASP A 180 -6.97 -8.46 12.06
C ASP A 180 -5.97 -9.61 11.79
N LEU A 181 -4.67 -9.39 11.99
CA LEU A 181 -3.59 -10.38 11.76
C LEU A 181 -2.90 -10.88 13.04
N SER A 182 -3.48 -10.66 14.23
CA SER A 182 -2.84 -11.06 15.51
C SER A 182 -2.56 -12.55 15.65
N SER A 183 -3.28 -13.41 14.93
CA SER A 183 -3.07 -14.86 14.91
C SER A 183 -2.20 -15.33 13.74
N GLY A 184 -1.66 -14.41 12.94
CA GLY A 184 -1.16 -14.72 11.61
C GLY A 184 -2.27 -15.08 10.64
N GLY A 185 -1.89 -15.43 9.42
CA GLY A 185 -2.82 -15.72 8.34
C GLY A 185 -2.26 -15.38 6.96
N ASN A 186 -3.10 -15.57 5.95
CA ASN A 186 -2.82 -15.08 4.61
C ASN A 186 -3.43 -13.69 4.45
N PHE A 187 -2.75 -12.82 3.73
CA PHE A 187 -3.28 -11.53 3.33
C PHE A 187 -2.69 -11.13 1.99
N SER A 188 -3.32 -10.17 1.33
CA SER A 188 -2.79 -9.57 0.11
C SER A 188 -2.49 -8.09 0.33
N ILE A 189 -1.49 -7.57 -0.38
CA ILE A 189 -1.06 -6.17 -0.27
C ILE A 189 -0.87 -5.52 -1.63
N MET A 190 -1.23 -4.25 -1.71
CA MET A 190 -0.88 -3.35 -2.78
C MET A 190 -0.60 -1.97 -2.19
N ILE A 191 0.41 -1.28 -2.71
CA ILE A 191 0.67 0.12 -2.41
C ILE A 191 0.45 0.89 -3.69
N PHE A 192 -0.27 2.00 -3.61
CA PHE A 192 -0.38 2.94 -4.71
C PHE A 192 -0.07 4.35 -4.25
N SER A 193 0.32 5.18 -5.21
CA SER A 193 0.61 6.59 -5.00
C SER A 193 -0.34 7.45 -5.82
N THR A 194 -0.56 8.68 -5.38
CA THR A 194 -1.25 9.71 -6.16
C THR A 194 -0.76 11.08 -5.72
N GLU A 195 -0.71 12.01 -6.65
CA GLU A 195 -0.57 13.43 -6.31
C GLU A 195 -1.87 13.93 -5.66
N LYS A 196 -1.74 14.85 -4.72
CA LYS A 196 -2.88 15.49 -4.06
C LYS A 196 -3.73 16.25 -5.06
N GLY A 197 -5.03 16.08 -4.95
CA GLY A 197 -6.00 16.69 -5.87
C GLY A 197 -6.05 16.01 -7.24
N LYS A 198 -5.20 15.03 -7.53
CA LYS A 198 -5.43 14.09 -8.63
C LYS A 198 -6.36 12.98 -8.16
N PRO A 199 -7.33 12.59 -8.99
CA PRO A 199 -8.32 11.60 -8.58
C PRO A 199 -7.90 10.14 -8.82
N ALA A 200 -6.86 9.92 -9.62
CA ALA A 200 -6.42 8.61 -10.11
C ALA A 200 -5.04 8.26 -9.53
N ALA A 201 -4.82 6.98 -9.24
CA ALA A 201 -3.51 6.45 -8.87
C ALA A 201 -2.51 6.72 -10.00
N ALA A 202 -1.36 7.24 -9.64
CA ALA A 202 -0.25 7.50 -10.55
C ALA A 202 0.56 6.23 -10.79
N ASP A 203 0.77 5.44 -9.74
CA ASP A 203 1.54 4.21 -9.79
C ASP A 203 1.16 3.21 -8.68
N SER A 204 1.51 1.94 -8.81
CA SER A 204 1.19 0.88 -7.83
C SER A 204 2.12 -0.33 -7.82
N ILE A 205 2.70 -0.68 -6.67
CA ILE A 205 3.50 -1.91 -6.47
C ILE A 205 2.71 -2.90 -5.58
N PRO A 206 2.83 -4.24 -5.71
CA PRO A 206 3.76 -5.04 -6.52
C PRO A 206 3.40 -5.23 -8.00
N ASP A 207 2.17 -4.93 -8.39
CA ASP A 207 1.72 -5.09 -9.77
C ASP A 207 1.23 -3.73 -10.32
N ASP A 208 1.93 -3.18 -11.31
CA ASP A 208 1.47 -1.99 -12.01
C ASP A 208 0.31 -2.37 -12.94
N GLN A 209 -0.84 -1.70 -12.81
CA GLN A 209 -1.90 -1.83 -13.78
C GLN A 209 -2.22 -0.50 -14.46
N TYR A 210 -1.92 -0.49 -15.77
CA TYR A 210 -2.42 0.37 -16.85
C TYR A 210 -3.12 1.66 -16.40
N THR A 211 -2.35 2.73 -16.25
CA THR A 211 -2.86 4.08 -16.47
C THR A 211 -3.01 4.26 -17.98
N ASP A 212 -4.24 4.17 -18.49
CA ASP A 212 -4.52 4.57 -19.86
C ASP A 212 -4.25 6.08 -19.97
N GLY A 213 -3.21 6.43 -20.73
CA GLY A 213 -2.67 7.79 -20.84
C GLY A 213 -3.62 8.85 -21.46
N SER A 214 -4.94 8.72 -21.35
CA SER A 214 -5.94 9.67 -21.86
C SER A 214 -6.26 10.80 -20.88
N GLY A 215 -5.67 10.82 -19.68
CA GLY A 215 -5.74 11.97 -18.77
C GLY A 215 -7.13 12.26 -18.19
N ASN A 216 -8.03 11.28 -18.10
CA ASN A 216 -9.35 11.44 -17.48
C ASN A 216 -9.88 10.20 -16.75
N GLU A 217 -9.14 9.10 -16.73
CA GLU A 217 -9.71 7.76 -16.53
C GLU A 217 -9.57 7.26 -15.09
N ASP A 218 -10.43 6.30 -14.75
CA ASP A 218 -10.49 5.65 -13.46
C ASP A 218 -9.30 4.69 -13.32
N SER A 219 -8.63 4.69 -12.17
CA SER A 219 -7.60 3.69 -11.87
C SER A 219 -8.27 2.41 -11.38
N TRP A 220 -8.04 1.31 -12.09
CA TRP A 220 -8.50 -0.01 -11.69
C TRP A 220 -7.33 -0.80 -11.12
N LEU A 221 -7.27 -0.91 -9.81
CA LEU A 221 -6.21 -1.59 -9.07
C LEU A 221 -6.63 -3.02 -8.72
N THR A 222 -5.72 -3.98 -8.86
CA THR A 222 -5.98 -5.39 -8.54
C THR A 222 -4.95 -5.90 -7.55
N ILE A 223 -5.37 -6.34 -6.36
CA ILE A 223 -4.47 -6.91 -5.36
C ILE A 223 -4.28 -8.41 -5.66
N ASN A 224 -3.13 -8.81 -6.22
CA ASN A 224 -2.88 -10.22 -6.58
C ASN A 224 -1.73 -10.88 -5.81
N THR A 225 -0.98 -10.11 -5.02
CA THR A 225 0.15 -10.64 -4.25
C THR A 225 -0.32 -11.19 -2.92
N TYR A 226 -0.12 -12.50 -2.72
CA TYR A 226 -0.51 -13.21 -1.51
C TYR A 226 0.68 -13.49 -0.62
N LEU A 227 0.52 -13.09 0.65
CA LEU A 227 1.54 -13.21 1.67
C LEU A 227 1.03 -14.03 2.84
N ASN A 228 1.89 -14.91 3.36
CA ASN A 228 1.61 -15.64 4.58
C ASN A 228 2.40 -15.05 5.76
N LEU A 229 1.69 -14.79 6.86
CA LEU A 229 2.25 -14.35 8.12
C LEU A 229 2.10 -15.47 9.15
N THR A 230 3.23 -15.95 9.66
CA THR A 230 3.27 -16.97 10.73
C THR A 230 3.68 -16.31 12.04
N ILE A 231 2.87 -16.47 13.09
CA ILE A 231 3.19 -16.01 14.45
C ILE A 231 3.85 -17.16 15.21
N GLU A 232 5.01 -16.91 15.80
CA GLU A 232 5.65 -17.89 16.67
C GLU A 232 4.96 -17.88 18.03
N ASP A 233 4.51 -19.05 18.50
CA ASP A 233 4.08 -19.23 19.88
C ASP A 233 5.32 -19.12 20.78
N THR A 234 5.46 -17.99 21.48
CA THR A 234 6.60 -17.73 22.35
C THR A 234 6.54 -18.54 23.65
N GLY A 235 5.43 -19.26 23.91
CA GLY A 235 5.29 -20.15 25.06
C GLY A 235 5.33 -19.45 26.42
N GLU A 236 5.25 -18.12 26.48
CA GLU A 236 5.20 -17.38 27.75
C GLU A 236 3.74 -17.28 28.24
N VAL A 237 3.44 -18.04 29.29
CA VAL A 237 2.21 -18.02 30.08
C VAL A 237 2.45 -17.28 31.39
#